data_AF-A0A3B8K8Q9-F1
#
_entry.id   AF-A0A3B8K8Q9-F1
#
_cell.length_a   1.000
_cell.length_b   1.000
_cell.length_c   1.000
_cell.angle_alpha   90.00
_cell.angle_beta   90.00
_cell.angle_gamma   90.00
#
_symmetry.space_group_name_H-M   'P 1'
#
loop_
_entity.id
_entity.type
_entity.pdbx_description
1 polymer ?
#
loop_
_entity_poly.entity_id
_entity_poly.type
_entity_poly.pdbx_seq_one_letter_code
_entity_poly.pdbx_strand_id
1 'polypeptide(L)'
;LQSAELDPLVLEAKEGLALLNGTQVSAALAIDGLFSAEQNLASAMVIGAISVDAALGSYVPFDARIHEARGQSGQTRVAAIYRALLNNSELNRSHADCDRVQDPYCLRCQPQVLGACLDQLDHAARILLREANAVSDNPILCPETGDVLSGGNFHAEPVALVADNIALAIAETGSLSERRIAMLVDASISELPPFLTRNAGLESGFMIAHVTAAALASENKSLAHPASVDSLPTSANQEDHVSMATFAARRLQDMNRNTLQILAVEYLAASQGISLRRPLTSSTQVESAYELLRAHVPEYAQDRVFYPDIEKS
;
A
#
# COMPACT_ATOMS: atom_id res chain seq x y z
N LEU A 1 -34.21 -11.37 6.11
CA LEU A 1 -35.63 -11.34 5.74
C LEU A 1 -36.49 -11.08 6.98
N GLN A 2 -36.63 -12.02 7.93
CA GLN A 2 -37.43 -11.80 9.16
C GLN A 2 -36.97 -10.60 10.01
N SER A 3 -35.67 -10.38 10.20
CA SER A 3 -35.14 -9.22 10.93
C SER A 3 -35.32 -7.88 10.22
N ALA A 4 -35.59 -7.91 8.91
CA ALA A 4 -35.85 -6.74 8.07
C ALA A 4 -37.34 -6.62 7.70
N GLU A 5 -38.21 -7.48 8.27
CA GLU A 5 -39.64 -7.54 7.98
C GLU A 5 -39.97 -7.70 6.48
N LEU A 6 -39.15 -8.50 5.77
CA LEU A 6 -39.33 -8.81 4.34
C LEU A 6 -39.77 -10.24 4.13
N ASP A 7 -40.72 -10.43 3.20
CA ASP A 7 -41.12 -11.73 2.68
C ASP A 7 -40.14 -12.25 1.61
N PRO A 8 -39.99 -13.57 1.43
CA PRO A 8 -39.21 -14.13 0.33
C PRO A 8 -39.77 -13.73 -1.04
N LEU A 9 -38.88 -13.34 -1.96
CA LEU A 9 -39.25 -13.01 -3.33
C LEU A 9 -39.50 -14.29 -4.16
N VAL A 10 -40.53 -14.25 -5.00
CA VAL A 10 -40.78 -15.27 -6.05
C VAL A 10 -40.29 -14.68 -7.36
N LEU A 11 -39.23 -15.26 -7.92
CA LEU A 11 -38.57 -14.71 -9.10
C LEU A 11 -39.38 -14.97 -10.37
N GLU A 12 -39.47 -13.95 -11.22
CA GLU A 12 -40.05 -14.01 -12.55
C GLU A 12 -39.00 -14.27 -13.64
N ALA A 13 -39.43 -14.20 -14.91
CA ALA A 13 -38.55 -14.41 -16.05
C ALA A 13 -37.37 -13.41 -16.03
N LYS A 14 -36.17 -13.90 -16.38
CA LYS A 14 -34.88 -13.17 -16.38
C LYS A 14 -34.34 -12.77 -15.00
N GLU A 15 -35.17 -12.61 -13.96
CA GLU A 15 -34.71 -12.09 -12.66
C GLU A 15 -33.61 -12.92 -12.01
N GLY A 16 -33.70 -14.26 -12.09
CA GLY A 16 -32.64 -15.14 -11.57
C GLY A 16 -31.29 -14.92 -12.25
N LEU A 17 -31.29 -14.72 -13.58
CA LEU A 17 -30.07 -14.43 -14.33
C LEU A 17 -29.57 -13.01 -14.06
N ALA A 18 -30.48 -12.04 -13.98
CA ALA A 18 -30.15 -10.64 -13.69
C ALA A 18 -29.52 -10.46 -12.29
N LEU A 19 -29.90 -11.29 -11.32
CA LEU A 19 -29.32 -11.27 -9.97
C LEU A 19 -27.93 -11.93 -9.89
N LEU A 20 -27.67 -12.93 -10.74
CA LEU A 20 -26.42 -13.71 -10.70
C LEU A 20 -25.36 -13.22 -11.68
N ASN A 21 -25.79 -12.70 -12.82
CA ASN A 21 -24.92 -12.37 -13.93
C ASN A 21 -24.40 -10.93 -13.80
N GLY A 22 -23.08 -10.80 -13.74
CA GLY A 22 -22.41 -9.52 -13.66
C GLY A 22 -21.09 -9.60 -12.93
N THR A 23 -20.48 -8.44 -12.76
CA THR A 23 -19.09 -8.29 -12.27
C THR A 23 -19.02 -7.76 -10.83
N GLN A 24 -20.15 -7.65 -10.14
CA GLN A 24 -20.30 -6.89 -8.90
C GLN A 24 -19.40 -7.41 -7.76
N VAL A 25 -19.29 -8.72 -7.59
CA VAL A 25 -18.42 -9.31 -6.55
C VAL A 25 -16.95 -9.00 -6.82
N SER A 26 -16.50 -9.20 -8.06
CA SER A 26 -15.12 -8.92 -8.46
C SER A 26 -14.80 -7.43 -8.31
N ALA A 27 -15.69 -6.55 -8.77
CA ALA A 27 -15.53 -5.11 -8.65
C ALA A 27 -15.50 -4.65 -7.19
N ALA A 28 -16.40 -5.16 -6.34
CA ALA A 28 -16.46 -4.80 -4.92
C ALA A 28 -15.17 -5.17 -4.18
N LEU A 29 -14.66 -6.40 -4.39
CA LEU A 29 -13.40 -6.84 -3.78
C LEU A 29 -12.21 -6.01 -4.28
N ALA A 30 -12.18 -5.65 -5.57
CA ALA A 30 -11.10 -4.85 -6.13
C ALA A 30 -11.13 -3.40 -5.61
N ILE A 31 -12.32 -2.83 -5.43
CA ILE A 31 -12.52 -1.49 -4.83
C ILE A 31 -12.09 -1.48 -3.36
N ASP A 32 -12.45 -2.50 -2.59
CA ASP A 32 -11.99 -2.66 -1.21
C ASP A 32 -10.46 -2.78 -1.11
N GLY A 33 -9.87 -3.60 -2.01
CA GLY A 33 -8.42 -3.73 -2.15
C GLY A 33 -7.73 -2.42 -2.56
N LEU A 34 -8.34 -1.64 -3.45
CA LEU A 34 -7.86 -0.32 -3.86
C LEU A 34 -7.85 0.66 -2.69
N PHE A 35 -8.95 0.78 -1.93
CA PHE A 35 -9.03 1.71 -0.80
C PHE A 35 -7.99 1.37 0.29
N SER A 36 -7.82 0.08 0.57
CA SER A 36 -6.77 -0.38 1.50
C SER A 36 -5.36 -0.06 0.98
N ALA A 37 -5.12 -0.19 -0.33
CA ALA A 37 -3.84 0.15 -0.95
C ALA A 37 -3.55 1.66 -0.92
N GLU A 38 -4.56 2.50 -1.16
CA GLU A 38 -4.45 3.96 -1.06
C GLU A 38 -4.11 4.41 0.37
N GLN A 39 -4.75 3.80 1.38
CA GLN A 39 -4.43 4.04 2.79
C GLN A 39 -3.00 3.61 3.13
N ASN A 40 -2.59 2.41 2.72
CA ASN A 40 -1.22 1.93 2.90
C ASN A 40 -0.20 2.86 2.23
N LEU A 41 -0.47 3.33 1.01
CA LEU A 41 0.41 4.24 0.29
C LEU A 41 0.52 5.61 0.99
N ALA A 42 -0.59 6.13 1.52
CA ALA A 42 -0.59 7.37 2.30
C ALA A 42 0.24 7.22 3.58
N SER A 43 0.04 6.14 4.33
CA SER A 43 0.83 5.80 5.52
C SER A 43 2.32 5.65 5.17
N ALA A 44 2.66 4.99 4.06
CA ALA A 44 4.03 4.82 3.61
C ALA A 44 4.75 6.14 3.32
N MET A 45 4.05 7.18 2.87
CA MET A 45 4.65 8.50 2.65
C MET A 45 4.93 9.22 3.97
N VAL A 46 4.01 9.14 4.94
CA VAL A 46 4.22 9.72 6.28
C VAL A 46 5.34 9.00 7.00
N ILE A 47 5.27 7.68 7.10
CA ILE A 47 6.28 6.85 7.78
C ILE A 47 7.63 6.97 7.09
N GLY A 48 7.67 6.99 5.75
CA GLY A 48 8.88 7.23 4.98
C GLY A 48 9.54 8.57 5.30
N ALA A 49 8.76 9.62 5.58
CA ALA A 49 9.28 10.92 6.02
C ALA A 49 9.93 10.82 7.42
N ILE A 50 9.31 10.10 8.36
CA ILE A 50 9.90 9.83 9.68
C ILE A 50 11.23 9.07 9.52
N SER A 51 11.26 8.07 8.63
CA SER A 51 12.47 7.29 8.33
C SER A 51 13.60 8.14 7.74
N VAL A 52 13.27 9.13 6.88
CA VAL A 52 14.25 10.09 6.36
C VAL A 52 14.88 10.85 7.51
N ASP A 53 14.10 11.43 8.43
CA ASP A 53 14.68 12.19 9.55
C ASP A 53 15.42 11.32 10.56
N ALA A 54 14.92 10.11 10.86
CA ALA A 54 15.60 9.16 11.74
C ALA A 54 17.01 8.81 11.25
N ALA A 55 17.16 8.68 9.93
CA ALA A 55 18.42 8.38 9.24
C ALA A 55 19.24 9.63 8.85
N LEU A 56 18.82 10.82 9.31
CA LEU A 56 19.42 12.10 8.93
C LEU A 56 19.55 12.25 7.40
N GLY A 57 18.54 11.80 6.67
CA GLY A 57 18.50 11.80 5.21
C GLY A 57 18.47 13.20 4.59
N SER A 58 19.02 13.31 3.39
CA SER A 58 18.97 14.52 2.58
C SER A 58 17.55 14.80 2.10
N TYR A 59 17.18 16.08 2.09
CA TYR A 59 15.92 16.53 1.52
C TYR A 59 16.03 16.92 0.04
N VAL A 60 17.25 17.02 -0.50
CA VAL A 60 17.51 17.34 -1.91
C VAL A 60 16.76 16.40 -2.87
N PRO A 61 16.64 15.09 -2.63
CA PRO A 61 15.88 14.18 -3.48
C PRO A 61 14.40 14.53 -3.71
N PHE A 62 13.82 15.40 -2.87
CA PHE A 62 12.42 15.81 -2.95
C PHE A 62 12.23 17.16 -3.66
N ASP A 63 13.30 17.81 -4.13
CA ASP A 63 13.24 19.10 -4.83
C ASP A 63 12.35 19.01 -6.08
N ALA A 64 11.40 19.95 -6.21
CA ALA A 64 10.40 19.97 -7.28
C ALA A 64 11.03 19.85 -8.68
N ARG A 65 12.17 20.52 -8.91
CA ARG A 65 12.84 20.57 -10.21
C ARG A 65 13.31 19.20 -10.68
N ILE A 66 13.70 18.31 -9.75
CA ILE A 66 14.10 16.93 -10.08
C ILE A 66 12.92 16.16 -10.69
N HIS A 67 11.73 16.35 -10.12
CA HIS A 67 10.54 15.60 -10.54
C HIS A 67 9.88 16.22 -11.77
N GLU A 68 9.85 17.56 -11.85
CA GLU A 68 9.42 18.30 -13.04
C GLU A 68 10.28 17.94 -14.26
N ALA A 69 11.60 17.82 -14.10
CA ALA A 69 12.49 17.41 -15.18
C ALA A 69 12.19 16.00 -15.71
N ARG A 70 11.64 15.10 -14.88
CA ARG A 70 11.25 13.75 -15.30
C ARG A 70 9.83 13.67 -15.85
N GLY A 71 8.91 14.51 -15.37
CA GLY A 71 7.55 14.65 -15.91
C GLY A 71 6.54 13.57 -15.51
N GLN A 72 6.86 12.71 -14.53
CA GLN A 72 5.92 11.69 -14.02
C GLN A 72 4.98 12.32 -12.98
N SER A 73 3.67 12.15 -13.17
CA SER A 73 2.62 12.80 -12.36
C SER A 73 2.65 12.34 -10.91
N GLY A 74 2.53 11.03 -10.67
CA GLY A 74 2.54 10.46 -9.32
C GLY A 74 3.84 10.80 -8.58
N GLN A 75 4.99 10.72 -9.26
CA GLN A 75 6.28 11.11 -8.68
C GLN A 75 6.30 12.57 -8.21
N THR A 76 5.79 13.49 -9.04
CA THR A 76 5.75 14.92 -8.72
C THR A 76 4.85 15.19 -7.51
N ARG A 77 3.68 14.53 -7.46
CA ARG A 77 2.73 14.62 -6.35
C ARG A 77 3.33 14.07 -5.05
N VAL A 78 3.95 12.89 -5.09
CA VAL A 78 4.60 12.29 -3.92
C VAL A 78 5.73 13.17 -3.41
N ALA A 79 6.58 13.69 -4.30
CA ALA A 79 7.64 14.62 -3.88
C ALA A 79 7.10 15.88 -3.20
N ALA A 80 5.98 16.42 -3.68
CA ALA A 80 5.33 17.57 -3.04
C ALA A 80 4.85 17.25 -1.63
N ILE A 81 4.31 16.04 -1.40
CA ILE A 81 3.94 15.55 -0.07
C ILE A 81 5.17 15.47 0.83
N TYR A 82 6.27 14.87 0.37
CA TYR A 82 7.51 14.82 1.15
C TYR A 82 8.02 16.21 1.51
N ARG A 83 8.03 17.18 0.59
CA ARG A 83 8.43 18.57 0.94
C ARG A 83 7.51 19.22 1.98
N ALA A 84 6.21 18.92 1.94
CA ALA A 84 5.27 19.41 2.94
C ALA A 84 5.50 18.77 4.32
N LEU A 85 5.82 17.48 4.36
CA LEU A 85 6.13 16.75 5.59
C LEU A 85 7.51 17.09 6.15
N LEU A 86 8.50 17.28 5.29
CA LEU A 86 9.92 17.48 5.62
C LEU A 86 10.31 18.94 5.46
N ASN A 87 9.78 19.80 6.35
CA ASN A 87 10.14 21.21 6.41
C ASN A 87 10.66 21.58 7.79
N ASN A 88 11.61 22.52 7.86
CA ASN A 88 12.10 23.10 9.12
C ASN A 88 12.60 22.11 10.21
N SER A 89 12.98 20.87 9.85
CA SER A 89 13.54 19.86 10.77
C SER A 89 14.91 20.27 11.33
N GLU A 90 15.10 20.18 12.66
CA GLU A 90 16.42 20.37 13.30
C GLU A 90 17.35 19.20 13.00
N LEU A 91 16.80 17.98 12.93
CA LEU A 91 17.54 16.78 12.54
C LEU A 91 18.21 16.96 11.17
N ASN A 92 17.45 17.42 10.17
CA ASN A 92 18.01 17.66 8.85
C ASN A 92 19.11 18.75 8.88
N ARG A 93 18.89 19.86 9.61
CA ARG A 93 19.90 20.93 9.74
C ARG A 93 21.17 20.47 10.47
N SER A 94 21.04 19.57 11.45
CA SER A 94 22.17 19.03 12.21
C SER A 94 23.16 18.24 11.36
N HIS A 95 22.73 17.83 10.16
CA HIS A 95 23.51 17.02 9.23
C HIS A 95 23.84 17.78 7.93
N ALA A 96 23.76 19.12 7.95
CA ALA A 96 24.02 19.95 6.77
C ALA A 96 25.49 19.86 6.28
N ASP A 97 26.44 19.65 7.20
CA ASP A 97 27.88 19.52 6.91
C ASP A 97 28.33 18.05 6.84
N CYS A 98 27.50 17.17 6.29
CA CYS A 98 27.81 15.75 6.20
C CYS A 98 28.63 15.40 4.95
N ASP A 99 29.66 14.55 5.13
CA ASP A 99 30.48 14.00 4.04
C ASP A 99 29.75 12.91 3.20
N ARG A 100 28.56 12.46 3.63
CA ARG A 100 27.77 11.44 2.93
C ARG A 100 27.27 11.99 1.60
N VAL A 101 27.85 11.47 0.52
CA VAL A 101 27.58 11.95 -0.84
C VAL A 101 26.17 11.59 -1.32
N GLN A 102 25.66 10.39 -0.99
CA GLN A 102 24.33 9.94 -1.43
C GLN A 102 23.65 9.04 -0.40
N ASP A 103 22.37 9.27 -0.18
CA ASP A 103 21.52 8.37 0.60
C ASP A 103 21.18 7.08 -0.19
N PRO A 104 20.92 5.97 0.53
CA PRO A 104 20.37 4.75 -0.06
C PRO A 104 19.08 5.00 -0.85
N TYR A 105 18.82 4.15 -1.85
CA TYR A 105 17.66 4.30 -2.73
C TYR A 105 16.32 4.17 -1.99
N CYS A 106 16.26 3.42 -0.89
CA CYS A 106 15.05 3.31 -0.09
C CYS A 106 14.59 4.65 0.52
N LEU A 107 15.52 5.62 0.66
CA LEU A 107 15.20 7.01 1.04
C LEU A 107 15.08 7.92 -0.18
N ARG A 108 16.09 7.89 -1.06
CA ARG A 108 16.23 8.84 -2.17
C ARG A 108 15.24 8.63 -3.31
N CYS A 109 14.80 7.39 -3.52
CA CYS A 109 13.93 7.02 -4.63
C CYS A 109 12.45 6.92 -4.23
N GLN A 110 12.07 7.39 -3.03
CA GLN A 110 10.69 7.31 -2.54
C GLN A 110 9.69 7.99 -3.49
N PRO A 111 9.95 9.21 -4.02
CA PRO A 111 9.05 9.82 -5.00
C PRO A 111 8.85 8.97 -6.26
N GLN A 112 9.92 8.35 -6.75
CA GLN A 112 9.92 7.56 -7.97
C GLN A 112 9.11 6.28 -7.79
N VAL A 113 9.31 5.56 -6.68
CA VAL A 113 8.68 4.27 -6.41
C VAL A 113 7.23 4.45 -5.97
N LEU A 114 6.98 5.25 -4.93
CA LEU A 114 5.62 5.48 -4.43
C LEU A 114 4.79 6.29 -5.43
N GLY A 115 5.42 7.14 -6.23
CA GLY A 115 4.77 7.84 -7.33
C GLY A 115 4.30 6.91 -8.44
N ALA A 116 5.10 5.90 -8.80
CA ALA A 116 4.66 4.88 -9.74
C ALA A 116 3.49 4.04 -9.18
N CYS A 117 3.52 3.72 -7.88
CA CYS A 117 2.41 3.06 -7.20
C CYS A 117 1.14 3.93 -7.25
N LEU A 118 1.25 5.23 -6.98
CA LEU A 118 0.13 6.18 -7.04
C LEU A 118 -0.49 6.23 -8.44
N ASP A 119 0.32 6.31 -9.49
CA ASP A 119 -0.18 6.34 -10.87
C ASP A 119 -0.92 5.04 -11.25
N GLN A 120 -0.49 3.88 -10.71
CA GLN A 120 -1.18 2.60 -10.89
C GLN A 120 -2.53 2.56 -10.17
N LEU A 121 -2.59 3.02 -8.91
CA LEU A 121 -3.84 3.07 -8.15
C LEU A 121 -4.84 4.05 -8.79
N ASP A 122 -4.38 5.21 -9.25
CA ASP A 122 -5.21 6.17 -9.99
C ASP A 122 -5.79 5.56 -11.28
N HIS A 123 -5.01 4.74 -11.99
CA HIS A 123 -5.50 4.03 -13.17
C HIS A 123 -6.57 2.99 -12.80
N ALA A 124 -6.31 2.19 -11.77
CA ALA A 124 -7.26 1.19 -11.29
C ALA A 124 -8.58 1.84 -10.84
N ALA A 125 -8.51 2.93 -10.09
CA ALA A 125 -9.67 3.70 -9.64
C ALA A 125 -10.57 4.13 -10.79
N ARG A 126 -9.98 4.62 -11.90
CA ARG A 126 -10.76 5.04 -13.08
C ARG A 126 -11.50 3.88 -13.75
N ILE A 127 -10.89 2.70 -13.82
CA ILE A 127 -11.54 1.52 -14.40
C ILE A 127 -12.64 1.00 -13.47
N LEU A 128 -12.33 0.85 -12.18
CA LEU A 128 -13.28 0.37 -11.18
C LEU A 128 -14.47 1.30 -11.00
N LEU A 129 -14.29 2.62 -11.14
CA LEU A 129 -15.39 3.57 -11.14
C LEU A 129 -16.35 3.36 -12.32
N ARG A 130 -15.83 3.03 -13.51
CA ARG A 130 -16.67 2.70 -14.66
C ARG A 130 -17.42 1.39 -14.41
N GLU A 131 -16.73 0.39 -13.89
CA GLU A 131 -17.30 -0.92 -13.60
C GLU A 131 -18.41 -0.85 -12.54
N ALA A 132 -18.20 -0.06 -11.48
CA ALA A 132 -19.19 0.15 -10.42
C ALA A 132 -20.50 0.77 -10.93
N ASN A 133 -20.47 1.45 -12.07
CA ASN A 133 -21.63 2.07 -12.72
C ASN A 133 -22.09 1.33 -13.98
N ALA A 134 -21.52 0.14 -14.26
CA ALA A 134 -21.79 -0.59 -15.49
C ALA A 134 -23.07 -1.43 -15.41
N VAL A 135 -23.71 -1.62 -16.57
CA VAL A 135 -24.69 -2.69 -16.76
C VAL A 135 -23.93 -3.93 -17.23
N SER A 136 -23.67 -4.84 -16.31
CA SER A 136 -22.86 -6.05 -16.53
C SER A 136 -23.66 -7.34 -16.65
N ASP A 137 -24.99 -7.28 -16.58
CA ASP A 137 -25.85 -8.46 -16.81
C ASP A 137 -25.97 -8.80 -18.30
N ASN A 138 -26.60 -9.93 -18.59
CA ASN A 138 -26.91 -10.35 -19.95
C ASN A 138 -28.16 -11.27 -19.96
N PRO A 139 -29.05 -11.17 -20.97
CA PRO A 139 -29.06 -10.21 -22.08
C PRO A 139 -29.48 -8.79 -21.68
N ILE A 140 -29.04 -7.79 -22.44
CA ILE A 140 -29.43 -6.40 -22.27
C ILE A 140 -30.78 -6.17 -22.95
N LEU A 141 -31.70 -5.53 -22.22
CA LEU A 141 -32.97 -5.07 -22.76
C LEU A 141 -32.81 -3.61 -23.20
N CYS A 142 -33.22 -3.28 -24.41
CA CYS A 142 -33.18 -1.92 -24.96
C CYS A 142 -34.61 -1.38 -25.10
N PRO A 143 -35.20 -0.73 -24.07
CA PRO A 143 -36.62 -0.37 -24.08
C PRO A 143 -37.00 0.59 -25.20
N GLU A 144 -36.06 1.44 -25.64
CA GLU A 144 -36.29 2.44 -26.69
C GLU A 144 -36.54 1.78 -28.06
N THR A 145 -35.90 0.65 -28.34
CA THR A 145 -36.02 -0.08 -29.62
C THR A 145 -36.86 -1.36 -29.50
N GLY A 146 -37.04 -1.87 -28.28
CA GLY A 146 -37.64 -3.17 -28.01
C GLY A 146 -36.68 -4.35 -28.21
N ASP A 147 -35.40 -4.10 -28.50
CA ASP A 147 -34.42 -5.14 -28.77
C ASP A 147 -33.97 -5.86 -27.49
N VAL A 148 -33.63 -7.14 -27.66
CA VAL A 148 -32.97 -7.97 -26.64
C VAL A 148 -31.62 -8.38 -27.19
N LEU A 149 -30.54 -7.82 -26.63
CA LEU A 149 -29.18 -7.99 -27.13
C LEU A 149 -28.41 -8.95 -26.22
N SER A 150 -27.95 -10.07 -26.78
CA SER A 150 -26.99 -10.94 -26.11
C SER A 150 -25.57 -10.45 -26.38
N GLY A 151 -24.85 -10.09 -25.33
CA GLY A 151 -23.47 -9.63 -25.34
C GLY A 151 -22.62 -10.34 -24.29
N GLY A 152 -21.54 -9.68 -23.85
CA GLY A 152 -20.53 -10.25 -22.95
C GLY A 152 -20.09 -9.32 -21.82
N ASN A 153 -20.93 -8.35 -21.42
CA ASN A 153 -20.58 -7.36 -20.39
C ASN A 153 -20.30 -7.97 -19.00
N PHE A 154 -20.66 -9.23 -18.78
CA PHE A 154 -20.33 -9.99 -17.58
C PHE A 154 -18.86 -10.43 -17.50
N HIS A 155 -18.10 -10.30 -18.60
CA HIS A 155 -16.70 -10.69 -18.63
C HIS A 155 -15.81 -9.63 -17.94
N ALA A 156 -15.43 -9.90 -16.68
CA ALA A 156 -14.73 -8.97 -15.79
C ALA A 156 -13.22 -8.75 -16.11
N GLU A 157 -12.79 -8.87 -17.36
CA GLU A 157 -11.37 -8.71 -17.73
C GLU A 157 -10.76 -7.36 -17.29
N PRO A 158 -11.47 -6.22 -17.45
CA PRO A 158 -10.96 -4.94 -16.99
C PRO A 158 -10.70 -4.92 -15.48
N VAL A 159 -11.54 -5.59 -14.69
CA VAL A 159 -11.40 -5.71 -13.24
C VAL A 159 -10.19 -6.58 -12.88
N ALA A 160 -10.00 -7.71 -13.57
CA ALA A 160 -8.87 -8.60 -13.33
C ALA A 160 -7.53 -7.89 -13.55
N LEU A 161 -7.38 -7.21 -14.68
CA LEU A 161 -6.15 -6.49 -15.03
C LEU A 161 -5.81 -5.39 -14.03
N VAL A 162 -6.80 -4.61 -13.59
CA VAL A 162 -6.54 -3.55 -12.61
C VAL A 162 -6.33 -4.07 -11.20
N ALA A 163 -6.95 -5.21 -10.83
CA ALA A 163 -6.61 -5.89 -9.58
C ALA A 163 -5.15 -6.36 -9.59
N ASP A 164 -4.67 -6.89 -10.71
CA ASP A 164 -3.26 -7.26 -10.87
C ASP A 164 -2.32 -6.05 -10.79
N ASN A 165 -2.70 -4.90 -11.36
CA ASN A 165 -1.95 -3.65 -11.22
C ASN A 165 -1.91 -3.14 -9.76
N ILE A 166 -3.02 -3.23 -9.02
CA ILE A 166 -3.07 -2.86 -7.60
C ILE A 166 -2.11 -3.74 -6.79
N ALA A 167 -2.05 -5.04 -7.08
CA ALA A 167 -1.13 -5.94 -6.39
C ALA A 167 0.34 -5.54 -6.53
N LEU A 168 0.76 -5.08 -7.71
CA LEU A 168 2.11 -4.56 -7.93
C LEU A 168 2.39 -3.35 -7.04
N ALA A 169 1.43 -2.41 -6.96
CA ALA A 169 1.55 -1.22 -6.11
C ALA A 169 1.65 -1.57 -4.61
N ILE A 170 0.85 -2.54 -4.14
CA ILE A 170 0.89 -3.02 -2.75
C ILE A 170 2.24 -3.65 -2.43
N ALA A 171 2.72 -4.53 -3.31
CA ALA A 171 3.98 -5.24 -3.13
C ALA A 171 5.18 -4.28 -3.11
N GLU A 172 5.24 -3.31 -4.03
CA GLU A 172 6.33 -2.34 -4.08
C GLU A 172 6.29 -1.33 -2.92
N THR A 173 5.11 -0.96 -2.44
CA THR A 173 4.97 -0.13 -1.24
C THR A 173 5.56 -0.84 -0.01
N GLY A 174 5.22 -2.12 0.19
CA GLY A 174 5.78 -2.94 1.27
C GLY A 174 7.27 -3.21 1.11
N SER A 175 7.72 -3.53 -0.11
CA SER A 175 9.13 -3.76 -0.45
C SER A 175 10.01 -2.54 -0.10
N LEU A 176 9.57 -1.34 -0.47
CA LEU A 176 10.31 -0.11 -0.18
C LEU A 176 10.38 0.19 1.33
N SER A 177 9.26 -0.01 2.03
CA SER A 177 9.17 0.12 3.49
C SER A 177 10.12 -0.85 4.19
N GLU A 178 10.12 -2.12 3.80
CA GLU A 178 10.99 -3.13 4.37
C GLU A 178 12.48 -2.80 4.17
N ARG A 179 12.86 -2.25 3.01
CA ARG A 179 14.23 -1.77 2.77
C ARG A 179 14.61 -0.58 3.64
N ARG A 180 13.66 0.27 4.06
CA ARG A 180 13.92 1.34 5.04
C ARG A 180 14.10 0.77 6.45
N ILE A 181 13.33 -0.25 6.84
CA ILE A 181 13.54 -0.97 8.11
C ILE A 181 14.96 -1.56 8.13
N ALA A 182 15.33 -2.31 7.08
CA ALA A 182 16.64 -2.94 6.96
C ALA A 182 17.79 -1.92 7.07
N MET A 183 17.60 -0.72 6.51
CA MET A 183 18.57 0.37 6.59
C MET A 183 18.65 0.96 8.01
N LEU A 184 17.52 1.20 8.68
CA LEU A 184 17.48 1.78 10.03
C LEU A 184 18.13 0.88 11.08
N VAL A 185 17.98 -0.44 10.95
CA VAL A 185 18.56 -1.40 11.92
C VAL A 185 20.06 -1.64 11.69
N ASP A 186 20.59 -1.24 10.53
CA ASP A 186 22.00 -1.35 10.17
C ASP A 186 22.77 -0.10 10.63
N ALA A 187 23.58 -0.25 11.67
CA ALA A 187 24.38 0.85 12.23
C ALA A 187 25.43 1.41 11.26
N SER A 188 25.87 0.61 10.27
CA SER A 188 26.85 1.06 9.28
C SER A 188 26.27 2.05 8.27
N ILE A 189 24.94 2.10 8.16
CA ILE A 189 24.23 2.97 7.22
C ILE A 189 23.43 4.05 7.97
N SER A 190 22.70 3.68 9.01
CA SER A 190 21.78 4.58 9.72
C SER A 190 22.45 5.56 10.68
N GLU A 191 23.70 5.28 11.10
CA GLU A 191 24.37 5.99 12.21
C GLU A 191 23.56 5.97 13.52
N LEU A 192 22.65 5.00 13.67
CA LEU A 192 21.93 4.67 14.88
C LEU A 192 22.58 3.46 15.55
N PRO A 193 22.30 3.21 16.85
CA PRO A 193 22.67 1.97 17.50
C PRO A 193 22.15 0.73 16.72
N PRO A 194 22.94 -0.36 16.62
CA PRO A 194 22.52 -1.58 15.93
C PRO A 194 21.16 -2.08 16.44
N PHE A 195 20.27 -2.42 15.51
CA PHE A 195 18.90 -2.87 15.81
C PHE A 195 18.08 -1.90 16.68
N LEU A 196 18.47 -0.62 16.71
CA LEU A 196 17.78 0.46 17.43
C LEU A 196 17.69 0.26 18.96
N THR A 197 18.62 -0.51 19.53
CA THR A 197 18.76 -0.69 20.98
C THR A 197 20.03 -0.01 21.52
N ARG A 198 19.94 0.51 22.75
CA ARG A 198 21.09 1.10 23.47
C ARG A 198 22.09 0.05 23.97
N ASN A 199 21.66 -1.20 24.15
CA ASN A 199 22.45 -2.29 24.74
C ASN A 199 22.66 -3.46 23.75
N ALA A 200 23.07 -3.13 22.52
CA ALA A 200 23.31 -4.13 21.48
C ALA A 200 24.24 -5.27 21.96
N GLY A 201 23.84 -6.52 21.69
CA GLY A 201 24.56 -7.73 22.14
C GLY A 201 24.03 -8.32 23.45
N LEU A 202 23.32 -7.53 24.27
CA LEU A 202 22.48 -8.02 25.37
C LEU A 202 21.00 -8.00 25.00
N GLU A 203 20.58 -6.97 24.26
CA GLU A 203 19.23 -6.79 23.73
C GLU A 203 19.21 -7.05 22.22
N SER A 204 18.11 -7.63 21.75
CA SER A 204 17.86 -7.91 20.32
C SER A 204 17.18 -6.75 19.60
N GLY A 205 16.48 -5.87 20.32
CA GLY A 205 15.82 -4.70 19.74
C GLY A 205 14.89 -5.08 18.59
N PHE A 206 15.07 -4.43 17.44
CA PHE A 206 14.21 -4.58 16.26
C PHE A 206 14.59 -5.76 15.35
N MET A 207 15.56 -6.60 15.74
CA MET A 207 16.08 -7.67 14.88
C MET A 207 14.98 -8.60 14.35
N ILE A 208 14.12 -9.12 15.23
CA ILE A 208 13.07 -10.09 14.84
C ILE A 208 11.85 -9.39 14.22
N ALA A 209 11.59 -8.14 14.60
CA ALA A 209 10.57 -7.33 13.94
C ALA A 209 10.92 -7.11 12.46
N HIS A 210 12.19 -6.85 12.15
CA HIS A 210 12.66 -6.78 10.76
C HIS A 210 12.51 -8.11 10.02
N VAL A 211 12.85 -9.24 10.63
CA VAL A 211 12.63 -10.57 10.02
C VAL A 211 11.16 -10.79 9.66
N THR A 212 10.24 -10.35 10.53
CA THR A 212 8.79 -10.41 10.27
C THR A 212 8.42 -9.58 9.05
N ALA A 213 8.88 -8.33 8.97
CA ALA A 213 8.65 -7.48 7.80
C ALA A 213 9.22 -8.09 6.51
N ALA A 214 10.43 -8.68 6.56
CA ALA A 214 11.05 -9.34 5.42
C ALA A 214 10.25 -10.56 4.92
N ALA A 215 9.70 -11.36 5.83
CA ALA A 215 8.86 -12.51 5.49
C ALA A 215 7.58 -12.06 4.76
N LEU A 216 6.88 -11.06 5.29
CA LEU A 216 5.66 -10.51 4.70
C LEU A 216 5.92 -9.84 3.34
N ALA A 217 7.03 -9.10 3.22
CA ALA A 217 7.42 -8.50 1.95
C ALA A 217 7.73 -9.57 0.90
N SER A 218 8.33 -10.69 1.31
CA SER A 218 8.62 -11.82 0.43
C SER A 218 7.34 -12.54 -0.02
N GLU A 219 6.37 -12.75 0.87
CA GLU A 219 5.10 -13.37 0.54
C GLU A 219 4.33 -12.57 -0.52
N ASN A 220 4.33 -11.24 -0.41
CA ASN A 220 3.69 -10.36 -1.39
C ASN A 220 4.29 -10.49 -2.80
N LYS A 221 5.55 -10.91 -2.96
CA LYS A 221 6.15 -11.14 -4.29
C LYS A 221 5.51 -12.31 -5.01
N SER A 222 5.26 -13.41 -4.30
CA SER A 222 4.57 -14.57 -4.85
C SER A 222 3.11 -14.25 -5.13
N LEU A 223 2.46 -13.56 -4.18
CA LEU A 223 1.07 -13.15 -4.36
C LEU A 223 0.90 -12.20 -5.55
N ALA A 224 1.89 -11.36 -5.90
CA ALA A 224 1.85 -10.41 -7.00
C ALA A 224 1.80 -11.03 -8.42
N HIS A 225 1.92 -12.36 -8.57
CA HIS A 225 1.75 -13.00 -9.87
C HIS A 225 0.36 -12.69 -10.46
N PRO A 226 0.28 -12.29 -11.75
CA PRO A 226 -1.00 -11.90 -12.34
C PRO A 226 -1.94 -13.09 -12.42
N ALA A 227 -3.17 -12.91 -11.96
CA ALA A 227 -4.22 -13.92 -12.08
C ALA A 227 -4.99 -13.77 -13.40
N SER A 228 -5.00 -12.58 -13.99
CA SER A 228 -5.73 -12.29 -15.23
C SER A 228 -5.16 -12.99 -16.47
N VAL A 229 -3.96 -13.57 -16.37
CA VAL A 229 -3.32 -14.31 -17.48
C VAL A 229 -3.66 -15.79 -17.46
N ASP A 230 -4.43 -16.25 -16.46
CA ASP A 230 -4.95 -17.61 -16.40
C ASP A 230 -6.40 -17.65 -16.90
N SER A 231 -6.75 -18.74 -17.58
CA SER A 231 -8.09 -18.99 -18.09
C SER A 231 -8.26 -20.49 -18.33
N LEU A 232 -9.39 -21.05 -17.87
CA LEU A 232 -9.74 -22.45 -18.07
C LEU A 232 -11.17 -22.55 -18.61
N PRO A 233 -11.41 -23.30 -19.69
CA PRO A 233 -12.73 -23.40 -20.28
C PRO A 233 -13.68 -24.17 -19.35
N THR A 234 -14.92 -23.69 -19.23
CA THR A 234 -15.98 -24.34 -18.48
C THR A 234 -17.21 -24.58 -19.37
N SER A 235 -18.24 -25.22 -18.82
CA SER A 235 -19.52 -25.43 -19.51
C SER A 235 -19.37 -26.05 -20.91
N ALA A 236 -18.54 -27.11 -21.04
CA ALA A 236 -18.23 -27.79 -22.30
C ALA A 236 -17.67 -26.88 -23.41
N ASN A 237 -16.79 -25.94 -23.04
CA ASN A 237 -16.21 -24.89 -23.89
C ASN A 237 -17.20 -23.82 -24.37
N GLN A 238 -18.38 -23.72 -23.76
CA GLN A 238 -19.27 -22.58 -24.00
C GLN A 238 -18.74 -21.31 -23.32
N GLU A 239 -18.07 -21.46 -22.18
CA GLU A 239 -17.33 -20.41 -21.46
C GLU A 239 -15.84 -20.72 -21.59
N ASP A 240 -15.28 -20.46 -22.77
CA ASP A 240 -13.93 -20.87 -23.16
C ASP A 240 -12.82 -19.89 -22.75
N HIS A 241 -13.20 -18.67 -22.35
CA HIS A 241 -12.32 -17.65 -21.80
C HIS A 241 -12.95 -16.98 -20.58
N VAL A 242 -12.19 -16.85 -19.49
CA VAL A 242 -12.60 -16.20 -18.24
C VAL A 242 -11.48 -15.31 -17.70
N SER A 243 -11.84 -14.33 -16.87
CA SER A 243 -10.90 -13.29 -16.40
C SER A 243 -10.18 -13.59 -15.09
N MET A 244 -10.66 -14.57 -14.32
CA MET A 244 -10.21 -14.82 -12.93
C MET A 244 -10.31 -13.60 -11.98
N ALA A 245 -11.10 -12.58 -12.35
CA ALA A 245 -11.16 -11.29 -11.64
C ALA A 245 -11.46 -11.41 -10.13
N THR A 246 -12.31 -12.36 -9.73
CA THR A 246 -12.64 -12.55 -8.31
C THR A 246 -11.42 -12.98 -7.50
N PHE A 247 -10.57 -13.87 -8.04
CA PHE A 247 -9.34 -14.28 -7.36
C PHE A 247 -8.31 -13.14 -7.38
N ALA A 248 -8.15 -12.48 -8.54
CA ALA A 248 -7.27 -11.32 -8.70
C ALA A 248 -7.58 -10.21 -7.68
N ALA A 249 -8.87 -9.96 -7.42
CA ALA A 249 -9.34 -8.97 -6.46
C ALA A 249 -9.21 -9.44 -5.01
N ARG A 250 -9.63 -10.69 -4.71
CA ARG A 250 -9.61 -11.23 -3.33
C ARG A 250 -8.21 -11.24 -2.72
N ARG A 251 -7.17 -11.57 -3.51
CA ARG A 251 -5.79 -11.65 -2.99
C ARG A 251 -5.25 -10.32 -2.48
N LEU A 252 -5.83 -9.18 -2.92
CA LEU A 252 -5.41 -7.85 -2.49
C LEU A 252 -5.61 -7.61 -0.99
N GLN A 253 -6.59 -8.27 -0.37
CA GLN A 253 -6.85 -8.12 1.08
C GLN A 253 -5.67 -8.66 1.90
N ASP A 254 -5.21 -9.88 1.60
CA ASP A 254 -4.05 -10.48 2.27
C ASP A 254 -2.78 -9.67 2.02
N MET A 255 -2.57 -9.23 0.76
CA MET A 255 -1.40 -8.40 0.42
C MET A 255 -1.39 -7.06 1.16
N ASN A 256 -2.55 -6.38 1.26
CA ASN A 256 -2.67 -5.14 1.99
C ASN A 256 -2.44 -5.32 3.49
N ARG A 257 -2.91 -6.42 4.09
CA ARG A 257 -2.63 -6.74 5.50
C ARG A 257 -1.14 -6.96 5.73
N ASN A 258 -0.47 -7.67 4.82
CA ASN A 258 0.98 -7.86 4.87
C ASN A 258 1.72 -6.53 4.80
N THR A 259 1.36 -5.66 3.84
CA THR A 259 1.97 -4.33 3.71
C THR A 259 1.69 -3.43 4.90
N LEU A 260 0.49 -3.48 5.49
CA LEU A 260 0.16 -2.74 6.70
C LEU A 260 1.07 -3.15 7.87
N GLN A 261 1.30 -4.44 8.07
CA GLN A 261 2.20 -4.93 9.13
C GLN A 261 3.66 -4.54 8.90
N ILE A 262 4.12 -4.51 7.64
CA ILE A 262 5.45 -4.00 7.29
C ILE A 262 5.55 -2.51 7.68
N LEU A 263 4.55 -1.71 7.32
CA LEU A 263 4.49 -0.28 7.64
C LEU A 263 4.45 -0.02 9.15
N ALA A 264 3.70 -0.83 9.91
CA ALA A 264 3.68 -0.80 11.37
C ALA A 264 5.09 -1.00 11.97
N VAL A 265 5.84 -2.01 11.49
CA VAL A 265 7.23 -2.22 11.92
C VAL A 265 8.12 -1.04 11.54
N GLU A 266 7.97 -0.48 10.35
CA GLU A 266 8.72 0.72 9.94
C GLU A 266 8.38 1.92 10.82
N TYR A 267 7.11 2.13 11.15
CA TYR A 267 6.68 3.26 11.97
C TYR A 267 7.28 3.19 13.38
N LEU A 268 7.29 2.00 13.97
CA LEU A 268 7.97 1.72 15.24
C LEU A 268 9.48 1.99 15.13
N ALA A 269 10.12 1.50 14.07
CA ALA A 269 11.57 1.61 13.89
C ALA A 269 12.00 3.06 13.65
N ALA A 270 11.33 3.77 12.75
CA ALA A 270 11.60 5.16 12.43
C ALA A 270 11.40 6.06 13.67
N SER A 271 10.31 5.85 14.40
CA SER A 271 10.03 6.60 15.63
C SER A 271 11.03 6.27 16.75
N GLN A 272 11.48 5.03 16.86
CA GLN A 272 12.57 4.67 17.75
C GLN A 272 13.86 5.40 17.35
N GLY A 273 14.16 5.47 16.05
CA GLY A 273 15.27 6.27 15.53
C GLY A 273 15.20 7.74 15.94
N ILE A 274 14.04 8.39 15.79
CA ILE A 274 13.82 9.77 16.27
C ILE A 274 14.07 9.89 17.79
N SER A 275 13.61 8.90 18.57
CA SER A 275 13.78 8.89 20.04
C SER A 275 15.27 8.84 20.42
N LEU A 276 16.07 8.08 19.66
CA LEU A 276 17.52 7.96 19.83
C LEU A 276 18.31 9.21 19.37
N ARG A 277 17.67 10.12 18.63
CA ARG A 277 18.25 11.40 18.18
C ARG A 277 17.89 12.59 19.05
N ARG A 278 17.08 12.39 20.10
CA ARG A 278 16.74 13.46 21.06
C ARG A 278 18.01 14.03 21.71
N PRO A 279 18.06 15.36 22.00
CA PRO A 279 16.92 16.30 22.08
C PRO A 279 16.52 16.96 20.75
N LEU A 280 17.16 16.65 19.61
CA LEU A 280 16.80 17.26 18.32
C LEU A 280 15.37 16.88 17.90
N THR A 281 14.69 17.83 17.25
CA THR A 281 13.33 17.62 16.72
C THR A 281 13.26 17.65 15.20
N SER A 282 12.23 17.03 14.66
CA SER A 282 11.87 17.07 13.24
C SER A 282 10.91 18.25 12.95
N SER A 283 10.31 18.28 11.76
CA SER A 283 9.19 19.12 11.38
C SER A 283 7.98 18.91 12.28
N THR A 284 7.08 19.88 12.32
CA THR A 284 5.83 19.77 13.07
C THR A 284 4.97 18.57 12.63
N GLN A 285 4.94 18.26 11.34
CA GLN A 285 4.15 17.16 10.80
C GLN A 285 4.71 15.80 11.22
N VAL A 286 6.03 15.61 11.15
CA VAL A 286 6.70 14.38 11.56
C VAL A 286 6.60 14.20 13.08
N GLU A 287 6.78 15.28 13.85
CA GLU A 287 6.61 15.23 15.31
C GLU A 287 5.16 14.87 15.71
N SER A 288 4.16 15.41 15.00
CA SER A 288 2.75 15.05 15.25
C SER A 288 2.47 13.57 15.01
N ALA A 289 3.04 12.99 13.94
CA ALA A 289 2.94 11.55 13.68
C ALA A 289 3.68 10.76 14.77
N TYR A 290 4.94 11.11 15.07
CA TYR A 290 5.70 10.51 16.15
C TYR A 290 4.94 10.48 17.49
N GLU A 291 4.34 11.60 17.88
CA GLU A 291 3.54 11.72 19.10
C GLU A 291 2.27 10.85 19.07
N LEU A 292 1.60 10.75 17.92
CA LEU A 292 0.44 9.88 17.74
C LEU A 292 0.79 8.41 18.03
N LEU A 293 1.93 7.93 17.53
CA LEU A 293 2.41 6.58 17.87
C LEU A 293 2.74 6.47 19.36
N ARG A 294 3.47 7.45 19.91
CA ARG A 294 3.92 7.42 21.32
C ARG A 294 2.78 7.48 22.33
N ALA A 295 1.62 7.99 21.94
CA ALA A 295 0.40 7.90 22.74
C ALA A 295 -0.10 6.45 22.95
N HIS A 296 0.27 5.53 22.06
CA HIS A 296 -0.19 4.12 22.07
C HIS A 296 0.94 3.13 22.37
N VAL A 297 2.16 3.44 21.92
CA VAL A 297 3.34 2.56 22.04
C VAL A 297 4.53 3.33 22.62
N PRO A 298 4.98 3.01 23.85
CA PRO A 298 6.11 3.69 24.46
C PRO A 298 7.44 3.39 23.74
N GLU A 299 8.46 4.21 23.99
CA GLU A 299 9.83 3.97 23.52
C GLU A 299 10.29 2.54 23.86
N TYR A 300 11.05 1.94 22.94
CA TYR A 300 11.63 0.62 23.16
C TYR A 300 12.94 0.77 23.94
N ALA A 301 12.83 0.90 25.26
CA ALA A 301 13.98 1.16 26.16
C ALA A 301 14.78 -0.10 26.53
N GLN A 302 14.12 -1.25 26.56
CA GLN A 302 14.67 -2.57 26.85
C GLN A 302 13.83 -3.63 26.15
N ASP A 303 14.35 -4.84 26.01
CA ASP A 303 13.61 -5.91 25.34
C ASP A 303 12.26 -6.22 26.02
N ARG A 304 11.23 -6.32 25.18
CA ARG A 304 9.87 -6.74 25.57
C ARG A 304 9.24 -7.53 24.44
N VAL A 305 8.12 -8.20 24.73
CA VAL A 305 7.34 -8.89 23.70
C VAL A 305 6.91 -7.86 22.65
N PHE A 306 7.30 -8.08 21.40
CA PHE A 306 7.23 -7.07 20.34
C PHE A 306 5.87 -7.04 19.61
N TYR A 307 5.22 -8.20 19.42
CA TYR A 307 3.98 -8.28 18.63
C TYR A 307 2.84 -7.34 19.10
N PRO A 308 2.64 -7.08 20.42
CA PRO A 308 1.58 -6.18 20.88
C PRO A 308 1.84 -4.72 20.48
N ASP A 309 3.10 -4.36 20.21
CA ASP A 309 3.44 -3.03 19.74
C ASP A 309 3.09 -2.88 18.25
N ILE A 310 3.31 -3.93 17.44
CA ILE A 310 2.93 -3.97 16.02
C ILE A 310 1.41 -3.92 15.87
N GLU A 311 0.65 -4.61 16.73
CA GLU A 311 -0.82 -4.58 16.68
C GLU A 311 -1.42 -3.21 17.06
N LYS A 312 -0.68 -2.39 17.81
CA LYS A 312 -1.13 -1.08 18.30
C LYS A 312 -0.68 0.11 17.44
N SER A 313 0.39 -0.07 16.66
CA SER A 313 1.01 0.97 15.82
C SER A 313 0.26 1.20 14.52
#